data_AF-A0A1H8W9S0-F1
#
_entry.id   AF-A0A1H8W9S0-F1
#
_cell.length_a   1.000
_cell.length_b   1.000
_cell.length_c   1.000
_cell.angle_alpha   90.00
_cell.angle_beta   90.00
_cell.angle_gamma   90.00
#
_symmetry.space_group_name_H-M   'P 1'
#
loop_
_entity.id
_entity.type
_entity.pdbx_description
1 polymer ?
#
loop_
_entity_poly.entity_id
_entity_poly.type
_entity_poly.pdbx_seq_one_letter_code
_entity_poly.pdbx_strand_id
1 'polypeptide(L)'
;MREQRRLAAIVSADVAGYSRLMGRDESGTLAALKAIRQDVVDPEIAKQGGRIVKTTGDGLLLEFPSVVNAVRSALEVQTAMAGRTADIAEDRRITFRIGINLGDIIVDGGRHLRGRRQRRRPLTGDRPTWRHLHIEPRA
;
A
#
# COMPACT_ATOMS: atom_id res chain seq x y z
N MET A 1 -11.00 -23.56 15.04
CA MET A 1 -11.57 -22.54 14.13
C MET A 1 -11.32 -22.99 12.69
N ARG A 2 -12.27 -22.80 11.76
CA ARG A 2 -12.07 -23.16 10.34
C ARG A 2 -11.31 -22.03 9.66
N GLU A 3 -10.08 -22.29 9.23
CA GLU A 3 -9.34 -21.42 8.31
C GLU A 3 -10.13 -21.29 7.00
N GLN A 4 -10.57 -20.07 6.67
CA GLN A 4 -11.20 -19.78 5.39
C GLN A 4 -10.15 -19.26 4.42
N ARG A 5 -9.93 -20.01 3.35
CA ARG A 5 -9.13 -19.57 2.20
C ARG A 5 -10.03 -18.84 1.23
N ARG A 6 -9.63 -17.64 0.82
CA ARG A 6 -10.28 -16.92 -0.27
C ARG A 6 -9.26 -16.29 -1.20
N LEU A 7 -9.60 -16.21 -2.47
CA LEU A 7 -8.83 -15.44 -3.43
C LEU A 7 -9.06 -13.95 -3.17
N ALA A 8 -7.99 -13.18 -2.99
CA ALA A 8 -8.07 -11.74 -2.80
C ALA A 8 -6.89 -11.03 -3.48
N ALA A 9 -7.12 -9.78 -3.88
CA ALA A 9 -6.06 -8.91 -4.36
C ALA A 9 -5.48 -8.13 -3.18
N ILE A 10 -4.18 -8.31 -2.95
CA ILE A 10 -3.43 -7.59 -1.93
C ILE A 10 -2.68 -6.46 -2.59
N VAL A 11 -2.85 -5.26 -2.06
CA VAL A 11 -2.18 -4.05 -2.54
C VAL A 11 -1.28 -3.52 -1.45
N SER A 12 -0.01 -3.29 -1.78
CA SER A 12 0.91 -2.56 -0.95
C SER A 12 1.14 -1.19 -1.58
N ALA A 13 0.94 -0.12 -0.82
CA ALA A 13 1.26 1.23 -1.25
C ALA A 13 2.22 1.88 -0.25
N ASP A 14 3.20 2.65 -0.72
CA ASP A 14 4.09 3.43 0.14
C ASP A 14 4.44 4.79 -0.48
N VAL A 15 4.99 5.70 0.32
CA VAL A 15 5.42 7.03 -0.14
C VAL A 15 6.87 6.96 -0.63
N ALA A 16 7.09 7.31 -1.90
CA ALA A 16 8.43 7.43 -2.45
C ALA A 16 9.19 8.59 -1.78
N GLY A 17 10.40 8.31 -1.30
CA GLY A 17 11.25 9.34 -0.70
C GLY A 17 10.77 9.85 0.67
N TYR A 18 9.95 9.08 1.39
CA TYR A 18 9.39 9.47 2.68
C TYR A 18 10.44 10.02 3.67
N SER A 19 11.58 9.34 3.84
CA SER A 19 12.65 9.79 4.74
C SER A 19 13.21 11.17 4.37
N ARG A 20 13.29 11.48 3.08
CA ARG A 20 13.76 12.78 2.57
C ARG A 20 12.75 13.89 2.86
N LEU A 21 11.46 13.60 2.68
CA LEU A 21 10.38 14.55 2.97
C LEU A 21 10.30 14.84 4.48
N MET A 22 10.35 13.79 5.30
CA MET A 22 10.38 13.90 6.77
C MET A 22 11.60 14.68 7.28
N GLY A 23 12.78 14.45 6.71
CA GLY A 23 13.99 15.16 7.11
C GLY A 23 14.00 16.66 6.74
N ARG A 24 13.13 17.09 5.83
CA ARG A 24 13.02 18.49 5.41
C ARG A 24 11.93 19.24 6.15
N ASP A 25 10.74 18.65 6.24
CA ASP A 25 9.58 19.22 6.92
C ASP A 25 8.68 18.08 7.41
N GLU A 26 8.94 17.62 8.62
CA GLU A 26 8.20 16.53 9.26
C GLU A 26 6.71 16.86 9.42
N SER A 27 6.40 17.99 10.05
CA SER A 27 5.02 18.40 10.33
C SER A 27 4.22 18.65 9.05
N GLY A 28 4.81 19.32 8.06
CA GLY A 28 4.17 19.58 6.78
C GLY A 28 3.95 18.30 5.97
N THR A 29 4.92 17.39 5.97
CA THR A 29 4.78 16.09 5.28
C THR A 29 3.70 15.24 5.91
N LEU A 30 3.64 15.16 7.25
CA LEU A 30 2.61 14.40 7.95
C LEU A 30 1.20 14.98 7.72
N ALA A 31 1.06 16.31 7.77
CA ALA A 31 -0.21 16.98 7.50
C ALA A 31 -0.68 16.75 6.05
N ALA A 32 0.22 16.91 5.08
CA ALA A 32 -0.09 16.68 3.67
C ALA A 32 -0.46 15.20 3.40
N LEU A 33 0.30 14.25 3.94
CA LEU A 33 0.02 12.82 3.80
C LEU A 33 -1.33 12.44 4.43
N LYS A 34 -1.67 13.05 5.57
CA LYS A 34 -2.96 12.83 6.22
C LYS A 34 -4.12 13.38 5.39
N ALA A 35 -4.00 14.59 4.85
CA ALA A 35 -4.99 15.18 3.96
C ALA A 35 -5.20 14.33 2.70
N ILE A 36 -4.12 13.94 2.03
CA ILE A 36 -4.18 13.06 0.85
C ILE A 36 -4.88 11.73 1.18
N ARG A 37 -4.59 11.15 2.36
CA ARG A 37 -5.25 9.92 2.78
C ARG A 37 -6.75 10.11 2.93
N GLN A 38 -7.18 11.14 3.65
CA GLN A 38 -8.59 11.39 3.95
C GLN A 38 -9.38 11.82 2.71
N ASP A 39 -8.77 12.62 1.84
CA ASP A 39 -9.46 13.23 0.70
C ASP A 39 -9.42 12.39 -0.57
N VAL A 40 -8.49 11.43 -0.66
CA VAL A 40 -8.22 10.69 -1.91
C VAL A 40 -8.16 9.20 -1.66
N VAL A 41 -7.23 8.76 -0.82
CA VAL A 41 -6.89 7.33 -0.71
C VAL A 41 -8.03 6.56 -0.06
N ASP A 42 -8.50 6.99 1.11
CA ASP A 42 -9.55 6.29 1.86
C ASP A 42 -10.90 6.28 1.10
N PRO A 43 -11.36 7.38 0.47
CA PRO A 43 -12.55 7.36 -0.38
C PRO A 43 -12.43 6.43 -1.58
N GLU A 44 -11.31 6.42 -2.30
CA GLU A 44 -11.13 5.56 -3.48
C GLU A 44 -11.00 4.08 -3.11
N ILE A 45 -10.39 3.77 -1.96
CA ILE A 45 -10.38 2.41 -1.42
C ILE A 45 -11.82 1.96 -1.11
N ALA A 46 -12.58 2.78 -0.39
CA ALA A 46 -13.95 2.45 0.00
C ALA A 46 -14.87 2.27 -1.22
N LYS A 47 -14.77 3.17 -2.22
CA LYS A 47 -15.54 3.14 -3.47
C LYS A 47 -15.33 1.85 -4.26
N GLN A 48 -14.12 1.30 -4.24
CA GLN A 48 -13.78 0.06 -4.94
C GLN A 48 -13.96 -1.20 -4.06
N GLY A 49 -14.54 -1.06 -2.86
CA GLY A 49 -14.77 -2.17 -1.93
C GLY A 49 -13.48 -2.72 -1.30
N GLY A 50 -12.43 -1.91 -1.27
CA GLY A 50 -11.18 -2.25 -0.61
C GLY A 50 -11.27 -2.09 0.91
N ARG A 51 -10.39 -2.79 1.61
CA ARG A 51 -10.26 -2.73 3.06
C ARG A 51 -8.81 -2.50 3.44
N ILE A 52 -8.59 -1.56 4.35
CA ILE A 52 -7.27 -1.38 4.97
C ILE A 52 -7.03 -2.53 5.94
N VAL A 53 -6.03 -3.35 5.65
CA VAL A 53 -5.61 -4.46 6.50
C VAL A 53 -4.65 -3.95 7.56
N LYS A 54 -3.68 -3.14 7.14
CA LYS A 54 -2.66 -2.58 8.02
C LYS A 54 -2.13 -1.25 7.48
N THR A 55 -1.82 -0.36 8.40
CA THR A 55 -1.04 0.86 8.14
C THR A 55 0.30 0.71 8.85
N THR A 56 1.42 1.02 8.19
CA THR A 56 2.76 0.97 8.81
C THR A 56 3.54 2.19 8.36
N GLY A 57 3.59 3.23 9.19
CA GLY A 57 4.28 4.48 8.87
C GLY A 57 3.77 5.11 7.56
N ASP A 58 4.64 5.09 6.56
CA ASP A 58 4.43 5.57 5.19
C ASP A 58 3.75 4.55 4.26
N GLY A 59 3.62 3.31 4.72
CA GLY A 59 3.02 2.19 4.00
C GLY A 59 1.55 1.90 4.36
N LEU A 60 0.85 1.36 3.37
CA LEU A 60 -0.50 0.83 3.41
C LEU A 60 -0.50 -0.60 2.87
N LEU A 61 -1.21 -1.48 3.58
CA LEU A 61 -1.58 -2.80 3.09
C LEU A 61 -3.09 -2.87 2.99
N LEU A 62 -3.57 -3.09 1.78
CA LEU A 62 -4.98 -3.13 1.43
C LEU A 62 -5.34 -4.50 0.88
N GLU A 63 -6.60 -4.85 1.05
CA GLU A 63 -7.21 -6.03 0.48
C GLU A 63 -8.42 -5.62 -0.35
N PHE A 64 -8.53 -6.17 -1.56
CA PHE A 64 -9.70 -6.03 -2.40
C PHE A 64 -10.27 -7.41 -2.74
N PRO A 65 -11.60 -7.53 -2.88
CA PRO A 65 -12.25 -8.76 -3.31
C PRO A 65 -11.97 -9.09 -4.79
N SER A 66 -11.44 -8.13 -5.56
CA SER A 66 -11.15 -8.27 -6.98
C SER A 66 -9.86 -7.54 -7.35
N VAL A 67 -9.04 -8.17 -8.19
CA VAL A 67 -7.86 -7.54 -8.78
C VAL A 67 -8.22 -6.35 -9.66
N VAL A 68 -9.37 -6.38 -10.34
CA VAL A 68 -9.85 -5.27 -11.16
C VAL A 68 -10.13 -4.05 -10.30
N ASN A 69 -10.75 -4.25 -9.13
CA ASN A 69 -11.04 -3.17 -8.19
C ASN A 69 -9.75 -2.60 -7.60
N ALA A 70 -8.78 -3.45 -7.26
CA ALA A 70 -7.47 -3.03 -6.80
C ALA A 70 -6.74 -2.15 -7.84
N VAL A 71 -6.74 -2.57 -9.11
CA VAL A 71 -6.10 -1.83 -10.20
C VAL A 71 -6.82 -0.50 -10.46
N ARG A 72 -8.16 -0.49 -10.47
CA ARG A 72 -8.94 0.74 -10.60
C ARG A 72 -8.63 1.72 -9.46
N SER A 73 -8.65 1.26 -8.22
CA SER A 73 -8.30 2.08 -7.06
C SER A 73 -6.90 2.67 -7.18
N ALA A 74 -5.92 1.86 -7.59
CA ALA A 74 -4.55 2.32 -7.80
C ALA A 74 -4.44 3.39 -8.91
N LEU A 75 -5.14 3.20 -10.03
CA LEU A 75 -5.15 4.17 -11.13
C LEU A 75 -5.80 5.49 -10.73
N GLU A 76 -6.93 5.44 -10.04
CA GLU A 76 -7.64 6.64 -9.57
C GLU A 76 -6.79 7.43 -8.57
N VAL A 77 -6.16 6.74 -7.61
CA VAL A 77 -5.24 7.37 -6.66
C VAL A 77 -4.05 8.01 -7.39
N GLN A 78 -3.42 7.31 -8.34
CA GLN A 78 -2.28 7.89 -9.08
C GLN A 78 -2.69 9.08 -9.94
N THR A 79 -3.86 9.02 -10.59
CA THR A 79 -4.39 10.11 -11.43
C THR A 79 -4.73 11.34 -10.59
N ALA A 80 -5.44 11.13 -9.48
CA ALA A 80 -5.80 12.19 -8.55
C ALA A 80 -4.57 12.84 -7.88
N MET A 81 -3.51 12.06 -7.67
CA MET A 81 -2.23 12.56 -7.17
C MET A 81 -1.46 13.34 -8.22
N ALA A 82 -1.44 12.89 -9.48
CA ALA A 82 -0.82 13.61 -10.58
C ALA A 82 -1.43 15.01 -10.75
N GLY A 83 -2.75 15.15 -10.64
CA GLY A 83 -3.43 16.45 -10.67
C GLY A 83 -3.06 17.37 -9.51
N ARG A 84 -2.95 16.84 -8.28
CA ARG A 84 -2.63 17.64 -7.07
C ARG A 84 -1.16 18.01 -6.95
N THR A 85 -0.27 17.28 -7.62
CA THR A 85 1.18 17.46 -7.50
C THR A 85 1.83 18.15 -8.68
N ALA A 86 1.03 18.55 -9.68
CA ALA A 86 1.50 19.25 -10.88
C ALA A 86 2.27 20.54 -10.53
N ASP A 87 1.72 21.35 -9.63
CA ASP A 87 2.30 22.65 -9.23
C ASP A 87 3.25 22.55 -8.03
N ILE A 88 3.46 21.35 -7.49
CA ILE A 88 4.35 21.12 -6.34
C ILE A 88 5.75 20.83 -6.85
N ALA A 89 6.74 21.54 -6.31
CA ALA A 89 8.15 21.27 -6.57
C ALA A 89 8.49 19.80 -6.27
N GLU A 90 9.30 19.18 -7.14
CA GLU A 90 9.63 17.74 -7.07
C GLU A 90 10.24 17.34 -5.72
N ASP A 91 10.94 18.26 -5.07
CA ASP A 91 11.54 18.05 -3.77
C ASP A 91 10.53 17.98 -2.60
N ARG A 92 9.29 18.46 -2.79
CA ARG A 92 8.18 18.40 -1.83
C ARG A 92 7.02 17.52 -2.29
N ARG A 93 7.10 16.97 -3.50
CA ARG A 93 6.06 16.15 -4.12
C ARG A 93 5.93 14.81 -3.42
N ILE A 94 4.75 14.53 -2.86
CA ILE A 94 4.39 13.21 -2.35
C ILE A 94 3.98 12.34 -3.53
N THR A 95 4.69 11.22 -3.74
CA THR A 95 4.38 10.24 -4.78
C THR A 95 4.16 8.88 -4.14
N PHE A 96 3.15 8.13 -4.57
CA PHE A 96 2.93 6.77 -4.09
C PHE A 96 3.51 5.74 -5.04
N ARG A 97 4.11 4.69 -4.50
CA ARG A 97 4.39 3.46 -5.25
C ARG A 97 3.34 2.44 -4.85
N ILE A 98 2.77 1.75 -5.82
CA ILE A 98 1.69 0.79 -5.60
C ILE A 98 2.06 -0.53 -6.25
N GLY A 99 2.08 -1.61 -5.45
CA GLY A 99 2.26 -2.98 -5.89
C GLY A 99 0.99 -3.78 -5.66
N ILE A 100 0.55 -4.54 -6.66
CA ILE A 100 -0.68 -5.36 -6.62
C ILE A 100 -0.31 -6.82 -6.82
N ASN A 101 -0.80 -7.71 -5.95
CA ASN A 101 -0.62 -9.15 -6.07
C ASN A 101 -1.95 -9.88 -5.82
N LEU A 102 -2.29 -10.84 -6.70
CA LEU A 102 -3.46 -11.70 -6.53
C LEU A 102 -3.01 -13.05 -5.95
N GLY A 103 -3.71 -13.54 -4.93
CA GLY A 103 -3.42 -14.86 -4.38
C GLY A 103 -4.41 -15.32 -3.32
N ASP A 104 -4.32 -16.59 -2.94
CA ASP A 104 -5.11 -17.15 -1.84
C ASP A 104 -4.60 -16.64 -0.50
N ILE A 105 -5.50 -16.03 0.27
CA ILE A 105 -5.24 -15.57 1.62
C ILE A 105 -5.97 -16.47 2.63
N ILE A 106 -5.35 -16.63 3.80
CA ILE A 106 -5.95 -17.31 4.94
C ILE A 106 -6.43 -16.25 5.90
N VAL A 107 -7.75 -16.20 6.14
CA VAL A 107 -8.35 -15.30 7.12
C VAL A 107 -8.62 -16.09 8.39
N ASP A 108 -7.95 -15.69 9.48
CA ASP A 108 -8.20 -16.24 10.83
C ASP A 108 -8.86 -15.18 11.71
N GLY A 109 -9.96 -15.55 12.39
CA GLY A 109 -10.60 -14.76 13.44
C GLY A 109 -11.04 -13.32 13.11
N GLY A 110 -11.22 -12.96 11.82
CA GLY A 110 -11.81 -11.68 11.40
C GLY A 110 -10.85 -10.48 11.26
N ARG A 111 -9.55 -10.63 11.53
CA ARG A 111 -8.61 -9.49 11.42
C ARG A 111 -7.13 -9.88 11.21
N HIS A 112 -6.82 -10.94 10.47
CA HIS A 112 -5.43 -11.26 10.15
C HIS A 112 -5.25 -11.89 8.76
N LEU A 113 -4.29 -11.35 7.99
CA LEU A 113 -3.73 -11.99 6.81
C LEU A 113 -2.43 -12.69 7.23
N ARG A 114 -2.37 -14.03 7.17
CA ARG A 114 -1.15 -14.81 7.39
C ARG A 114 -0.50 -15.25 6.09
N GLY A 115 0.82 -15.37 6.10
CA GLY A 115 1.59 -15.97 5.04
C GLY A 115 3.06 -16.25 5.33
N ARG A 116 3.54 -17.35 4.77
CA ARG A 116 4.86 -17.97 4.99
C ARG A 116 6.05 -17.09 4.60
N ARG A 117 6.97 -16.91 5.57
CA ARG A 117 8.32 -16.33 5.41
C ARG A 117 9.10 -16.83 4.18
N GLN A 118 9.68 -15.91 3.39
CA GLN A 118 10.88 -16.16 2.57
C GLN A 118 12.12 -15.53 3.25
N ARG A 119 13.25 -16.26 3.26
CA ARG A 119 14.54 -15.77 3.78
C ARG A 119 15.20 -14.82 2.77
N ARG A 120 15.73 -13.68 3.25
CA ARG A 120 16.69 -12.84 2.51
C ARG A 120 18.04 -13.58 2.42
N ARG A 121 18.57 -13.75 1.21
CA ARG A 121 20.03 -13.85 0.98
C ARG A 121 20.50 -12.53 0.34
N PRO A 122 21.65 -11.97 0.72
CA PRO A 122 22.19 -10.80 0.06
C PRO A 122 22.81 -11.24 -1.27
N LEU A 123 22.33 -10.68 -2.38
CA LEU A 123 23.06 -10.62 -3.63
C LEU A 123 22.95 -9.20 -4.17
N THR A 124 24.12 -8.65 -4.40
CA THR A 124 24.44 -7.38 -5.05
C THR A 124 23.59 -7.15 -6.30
N GLY A 125 23.10 -5.91 -6.48
CA GLY A 125 22.50 -5.45 -7.74
C GLY A 125 21.02 -5.08 -7.63
N ASP A 126 20.73 -3.81 -7.85
CA ASP A 126 19.42 -3.18 -7.84
C ASP A 126 18.34 -3.95 -8.63
N ARG A 127 17.25 -4.31 -7.94
CA ARG A 127 15.82 -4.34 -8.36
C ARG A 127 15.02 -5.30 -7.45
N PRO A 128 13.88 -4.90 -6.86
CA PRO A 128 13.02 -5.82 -6.13
C PRO A 128 12.03 -6.50 -7.09
N THR A 129 12.27 -7.76 -7.44
CA THR A 129 11.26 -8.63 -8.06
C THR A 129 10.56 -9.44 -6.97
N TRP A 130 9.27 -9.16 -6.72
CA TRP A 130 8.44 -9.89 -5.77
C TRP A 130 7.85 -11.14 -6.44
N ARG A 131 8.49 -12.31 -6.28
CA ARG A 131 7.89 -13.60 -6.65
C ARG A 131 7.33 -14.28 -5.38
N HIS A 132 6.01 -14.44 -5.37
CA HIS A 132 5.19 -15.17 -4.38
C HIS A 132 5.20 -14.57 -2.95
N LEU A 133 4.22 -13.71 -2.69
CA LEU A 133 3.99 -13.02 -1.42
C LEU A 133 3.26 -13.93 -0.41
N HIS A 134 3.82 -14.10 0.79
CA HIS A 134 3.11 -14.70 1.92
C HIS A 134 3.64 -13.99 3.20
N ILE A 135 2.75 -13.30 3.95
CA ILE A 135 3.01 -12.26 4.97
C ILE A 135 2.75 -12.73 6.43
N GLU A 136 3.76 -12.77 7.31
CA GLU A 136 3.62 -13.02 8.77
C GLU A 136 4.23 -11.90 9.63
N PRO A 137 3.74 -11.70 10.87
CA PRO A 137 3.87 -10.47 11.67
C PRO A 137 5.13 -10.46 12.56
N ARG A 138 5.49 -9.28 13.11
CA ARG A 138 6.29 -9.19 14.33
C ARG A 138 5.65 -8.25 15.35
N ALA A 139 5.64 -8.81 16.57
CA ALA A 139 5.37 -8.32 17.93
C ALA A 139 4.90 -6.88 18.11
#